data_AF-A0A927V8R1-F1
#
_entry.id   AF-A0A927V8R1-F1
#
_cell.length_a   1.000
_cell.length_b   1.000
_cell.length_c   1.000
_cell.angle_alpha   90.00
_cell.angle_beta   90.00
_cell.angle_gamma   90.00
#
_symmetry.space_group_name_H-M   'P 1'
#
loop_
_entity.id
_entity.type
_entity.pdbx_description
1 polymer ?
#
loop_
_entity_poly.entity_id
_entity_poly.type
_entity_poly.pdbx_seq_one_letter_code
_entity_poly.pdbx_strand_id
1 'polypeptide(L)'
;MVISNGINTNVNATANAQRMVTQSKNAQASNAQVTTSQTAKSNTAGSEALGVVLNLSSTLSTSMNRAATTYSSSTTLKMGSQGSAVRVLQTKLTELGYNTKGTDGIFGNNTRNAVIEFQRAYGLDADGIVGNATRNQINTCYTNHLNNVLSVGSRGSNVKKLQENLTKLGYNTQGTDGIFGNNTKSAVMAFQRANNLSVDGIVGANTHKAINAALERLKNKPVDNPVDIDTSDLTAKQAKMIKNLKNDTSLGLTSTKKTAMLTAAERLLSEGYEVEFVAGVLGNIQAEGTPGVFESSNYSSNPGAKPSYLKYMDNNFNYRSEFSGKTISQVGIDKAVALQEKAENSGFAGKFGLGMIQWTGTRTTGLLEAYEKYCSSNYPTVEECAKAEANYIVDELQGSYSYVYNSWKKGNMTAQSAGDIVCRKYEVPANINYQASVRGQNANAIYNVMMK
;
A
#
# COMPACT_ATOMS: atom_id res chain seq x y z
N MET A 1 -9.98 50.08 -48.35
CA MET A 1 -11.12 49.15 -48.18
C MET A 1 -10.66 48.07 -47.20
N VAL A 2 -11.11 47.99 -45.93
CA VAL A 2 -12.41 48.39 -45.32
C VAL A 2 -13.54 47.68 -46.07
N ILE A 3 -14.31 46.75 -45.51
CA ILE A 3 -15.14 46.74 -44.27
C ILE A 3 -14.89 45.39 -43.52
N SER A 4 -14.63 45.31 -42.20
CA SER A 4 -15.57 45.16 -41.04
C SER A 4 -16.67 44.08 -41.21
N ASN A 5 -17.20 43.37 -40.19
CA ASN A 5 -16.97 43.21 -38.74
C ASN A 5 -17.59 41.85 -38.31
N GLY A 6 -17.34 41.33 -37.09
CA GLY A 6 -18.06 40.10 -36.66
C GLY A 6 -17.66 39.41 -35.34
N ILE A 7 -17.40 40.14 -34.25
CA ILE A 7 -17.27 39.50 -32.93
C ILE A 7 -18.68 39.20 -32.37
N ASN A 8 -18.88 38.02 -31.79
CA ASN A 8 -20.07 37.72 -30.98
C ASN A 8 -19.63 37.10 -29.64
N THR A 9 -20.01 37.73 -28.52
CA THR A 9 -19.61 37.37 -27.16
C THR A 9 -20.77 37.56 -26.17
N ASN A 10 -20.83 36.71 -25.15
CA ASN A 10 -21.96 36.56 -24.21
C ASN A 10 -23.27 36.07 -24.90
N VAL A 11 -24.28 35.55 -24.20
CA VAL A 11 -24.50 35.45 -22.74
C VAL A 11 -25.05 34.06 -22.39
N ASN A 12 -24.60 33.46 -21.28
CA ASN A 12 -25.44 32.65 -20.35
C ASN A 12 -24.59 32.04 -19.21
N ALA A 13 -24.00 32.90 -18.39
CA ALA A 13 -23.83 32.57 -16.97
C ALA A 13 -25.13 32.92 -16.23
N THR A 14 -25.37 32.28 -15.07
CA THR A 14 -26.57 32.39 -14.20
C THR A 14 -27.65 31.32 -14.42
N ALA A 15 -27.37 30.11 -13.90
CA ALA A 15 -28.39 29.17 -13.44
C ALA A 15 -27.82 28.28 -12.32
N ASN A 16 -28.66 27.83 -11.39
CA ASN A 16 -28.38 26.79 -10.38
C ASN A 16 -27.19 27.01 -9.42
N ALA A 17 -27.15 28.20 -8.81
CA ALA A 17 -26.82 28.30 -7.38
C ALA A 17 -28.07 28.75 -6.60
N GLN A 18 -28.16 28.38 -5.31
CA GLN A 18 -29.24 28.75 -4.37
C GLN A 18 -30.66 28.24 -4.65
N ARG A 19 -31.01 27.07 -4.10
CA ARG A 19 -32.34 26.81 -3.49
C ARG A 19 -32.35 25.62 -2.52
N MET A 20 -31.59 25.73 -1.43
CA MET A 20 -31.64 24.79 -0.29
C MET A 20 -32.39 25.39 0.91
N VAL A 21 -33.72 25.44 0.83
CA VAL A 21 -34.62 25.64 1.98
C VAL A 21 -35.89 24.82 1.76
N THR A 22 -36.50 24.33 2.84
CA THR A 22 -37.81 23.64 2.86
C THR A 22 -37.82 22.19 2.38
N GLN A 23 -37.53 21.25 3.29
CA GLN A 23 -38.56 20.31 3.78
C GLN A 23 -38.06 19.57 5.03
N SER A 24 -38.76 19.77 6.15
CA SER A 24 -38.66 18.97 7.37
C SER A 24 -40.06 18.89 7.97
N LYS A 25 -40.39 17.72 8.58
CA LYS A 25 -41.71 17.17 8.95
C LYS A 25 -42.36 16.28 7.88
N ASN A 26 -42.22 14.96 8.06
CA ASN A 26 -43.33 14.00 8.25
C ASN A 26 -42.84 12.56 8.04
N ALA A 27 -42.65 11.82 9.14
CA ALA A 27 -42.68 10.35 9.19
C ALA A 27 -42.56 9.90 10.67
N GLN A 28 -43.70 9.73 11.35
CA GLN A 28 -43.77 9.03 12.64
C GLN A 28 -44.86 7.95 12.55
N ALA A 29 -44.64 6.85 13.25
CA ALA A 29 -45.56 5.72 13.44
C ALA A 29 -46.05 4.96 12.18
N SER A 30 -45.55 3.74 12.02
CA SER A 30 -46.45 2.58 11.81
C SER A 30 -45.95 1.46 12.71
N ASN A 31 -46.80 1.03 13.66
CA ASN A 31 -46.48 0.02 14.66
C ASN A 31 -46.93 -1.35 14.13
N ALA A 32 -46.11 -2.39 14.26
CA ALA A 32 -46.42 -3.74 13.79
C ALA A 32 -46.23 -4.76 14.92
N GLN A 33 -47.33 -5.07 15.61
CA GLN A 33 -47.39 -6.00 16.74
C GLN A 33 -47.88 -7.36 16.24
N VAL A 34 -47.16 -8.44 16.57
CA VAL A 34 -47.59 -9.83 16.32
C VAL A 34 -47.66 -10.57 17.67
N THR A 35 -48.62 -11.48 17.79
CA THR A 35 -49.12 -12.00 19.07
C THR A 35 -48.96 -13.52 19.16
N THR A 36 -48.51 -14.03 20.31
CA THR A 36 -48.94 -15.29 20.97
C THR A 36 -48.01 -15.58 22.17
N SER A 37 -48.33 -16.29 23.25
CA SER A 37 -49.53 -16.39 24.13
C SER A 37 -49.50 -17.75 24.85
N GLN A 38 -49.13 -17.75 26.15
CA GLN A 38 -49.42 -18.79 27.17
C GLN A 38 -48.75 -20.18 26.97
N THR A 39 -48.58 -21.06 27.96
CA THR A 39 -49.06 -21.17 29.38
C THR A 39 -47.89 -21.80 30.23
N ALA A 40 -47.92 -22.26 31.50
CA ALA A 40 -48.92 -22.47 32.56
C ALA A 40 -48.27 -22.70 33.96
N LYS A 41 -49.08 -22.63 35.04
CA LYS A 41 -49.06 -23.44 36.30
C LYS A 41 -47.74 -23.61 37.09
N SER A 42 -47.55 -22.94 38.23
CA SER A 42 -47.91 -23.35 39.63
C SER A 42 -46.82 -24.21 40.33
N ASN A 43 -46.57 -24.16 41.66
CA ASN A 43 -47.39 -23.65 42.78
C ASN A 43 -46.55 -23.33 44.07
N THR A 44 -47.13 -22.53 44.99
CA THR A 44 -46.84 -22.44 46.46
C THR A 44 -45.42 -22.19 47.05
N ALA A 45 -45.30 -21.04 47.75
CA ALA A 45 -44.81 -20.81 49.14
C ALA A 45 -43.44 -21.35 49.65
N GLY A 46 -42.71 -20.49 50.37
CA GLY A 46 -41.55 -20.84 51.22
C GLY A 46 -40.65 -19.63 51.53
N SER A 47 -40.27 -19.43 52.80
CA SER A 47 -39.53 -18.26 53.29
C SER A 47 -38.01 -18.47 53.40
N GLU A 48 -37.28 -17.34 53.38
CA GLU A 48 -35.90 -17.14 53.89
C GLU A 48 -34.68 -17.64 53.09
N ALA A 49 -33.51 -17.13 53.52
CA ALA A 49 -32.14 -17.35 53.03
C ALA A 49 -31.85 -17.02 51.54
N LEU A 50 -31.34 -15.80 51.28
CA LEU A 50 -30.73 -15.45 49.99
C LEU A 50 -29.19 -15.44 50.05
N GLY A 51 -28.58 -16.60 49.84
CA GLY A 51 -27.13 -16.78 49.77
C GLY A 51 -26.69 -17.45 48.46
N VAL A 52 -26.08 -16.67 47.57
CA VAL A 52 -25.15 -17.04 46.48
C VAL A 52 -25.31 -18.43 45.82
N VAL A 53 -25.79 -18.49 44.57
CA VAL A 53 -25.04 -19.09 43.42
C VAL A 53 -25.42 -18.37 42.10
N LEU A 54 -24.37 -18.08 41.31
CA LEU A 54 -24.28 -17.67 39.90
C LEU A 54 -25.52 -17.77 38.97
N ASN A 55 -25.72 -16.71 38.17
CA ASN A 55 -25.69 -16.85 36.70
C ASN A 55 -25.24 -15.55 36.02
N LEU A 56 -24.47 -15.65 34.93
CA LEU A 56 -23.87 -14.51 34.23
C LEU A 56 -24.73 -14.02 33.04
N SER A 57 -24.39 -12.83 32.53
CA SER A 57 -24.82 -12.26 31.24
C SER A 57 -26.20 -11.57 31.16
N SER A 58 -26.28 -10.31 31.63
CA SER A 58 -27.16 -9.26 31.04
C SER A 58 -26.94 -7.82 31.56
N THR A 59 -25.89 -7.54 32.32
CA THR A 59 -25.62 -6.20 32.90
C THR A 59 -24.90 -5.25 31.94
N LEU A 60 -25.60 -4.67 30.95
CA LEU A 60 -25.08 -3.51 30.17
C LEU A 60 -26.15 -2.73 29.36
N SER A 61 -27.31 -2.40 29.95
CA SER A 61 -28.37 -1.62 29.24
C SER A 61 -29.24 -0.68 30.08
N THR A 62 -28.77 -0.16 31.23
CA THR A 62 -29.49 0.89 31.99
C THR A 62 -28.56 1.87 32.71
N SER A 63 -28.05 2.89 32.01
CA SER A 63 -27.67 4.20 32.61
C SER A 63 -27.26 5.29 31.59
N MET A 64 -27.75 5.25 30.34
CA MET A 64 -27.62 6.37 29.38
C MET A 64 -28.54 7.57 29.75
N ASN A 65 -28.43 8.08 30.98
CA ASN A 65 -28.98 9.38 31.35
C ASN A 65 -28.27 10.00 32.58
N ARG A 66 -27.00 10.39 32.41
CA ARG A 66 -26.45 11.53 33.17
C ARG A 66 -26.37 12.72 32.22
N ALA A 67 -27.04 13.80 32.59
CA ALA A 67 -27.25 14.95 31.71
C ALA A 67 -25.94 15.51 31.15
N ALA A 68 -25.98 15.89 29.87
CA ALA A 68 -24.92 16.67 29.25
C ALA A 68 -24.94 18.10 29.81
N THR A 69 -24.24 18.34 30.91
CA THR A 69 -24.03 19.70 31.44
C THR A 69 -23.21 20.50 30.42
N THR A 70 -23.89 21.30 29.61
CA THR A 70 -23.32 22.09 28.51
C THR A 70 -22.50 23.29 29.02
N TYR A 71 -21.36 23.00 29.64
CA TYR A 71 -20.29 23.97 29.87
C TYR A 71 -19.62 24.33 28.54
N SER A 72 -20.33 25.14 27.74
CA SER A 72 -19.80 25.84 26.57
C SER A 72 -18.79 26.90 27.01
N SER A 73 -17.60 26.46 27.41
CA SER A 73 -16.46 27.35 27.64
C SER A 73 -15.97 27.88 26.29
N SER A 74 -16.60 28.97 25.85
CA SER A 74 -16.17 29.80 24.71
C SER A 74 -14.81 30.46 24.93
N THR A 75 -14.27 30.39 26.14
CA THR A 75 -12.96 30.89 26.57
C THR A 75 -11.83 30.43 25.66
N THR A 76 -11.35 31.33 24.80
CA THR A 76 -10.12 31.19 24.02
C THR A 76 -8.95 30.79 24.92
N LEU A 77 -8.29 29.67 24.62
CA LEU A 77 -7.13 29.21 25.37
C LEU A 77 -5.85 29.67 24.66
N LYS A 78 -4.94 30.27 25.41
CA LYS A 78 -3.66 30.82 24.94
C LYS A 78 -2.57 30.68 26.01
N MET A 79 -1.32 31.01 25.68
CA MET A 79 -0.21 31.01 26.64
C MET A 79 -0.58 31.71 27.95
N GLY A 80 -0.28 31.06 29.09
CA GLY A 80 -0.65 31.52 30.44
C GLY A 80 -2.05 31.09 30.91
N SER A 81 -2.90 30.50 30.06
CA SER A 81 -4.16 29.89 30.50
C SER A 81 -3.90 28.68 31.38
N GLN A 82 -4.77 28.41 32.36
CA GLN A 82 -4.65 27.27 33.25
C GLN A 82 -6.01 26.59 33.52
N GLY A 83 -5.98 25.36 34.04
CA GLY A 83 -7.15 24.64 34.56
C GLY A 83 -7.63 23.46 33.70
N SER A 84 -8.81 22.93 34.02
CA SER A 84 -9.37 21.72 33.41
C SER A 84 -9.54 21.82 31.89
N ALA A 85 -9.94 22.97 31.36
CA ALA A 85 -10.07 23.21 29.92
C ALA A 85 -8.72 23.07 29.18
N VAL A 86 -7.63 23.50 29.80
CA VAL A 86 -6.27 23.32 29.25
C VAL A 86 -5.83 21.86 29.34
N ARG A 87 -6.15 21.16 30.44
CA ARG A 87 -5.88 19.73 30.58
C ARG A 87 -6.56 18.91 29.47
N VAL A 88 -7.85 19.18 29.21
CA VAL A 88 -8.62 18.55 28.12
C VAL A 88 -8.03 18.88 26.74
N LEU A 89 -7.57 20.11 26.51
CA LEU A 89 -6.86 20.48 25.28
C LEU A 89 -5.56 19.66 25.12
N GLN A 90 -4.75 19.55 26.18
CA GLN A 90 -3.48 18.83 26.14
C GLN A 90 -3.66 17.33 25.91
N THR A 91 -4.65 16.71 26.57
CA THR A 91 -5.04 15.31 26.35
C THR A 91 -5.42 15.08 24.89
N LYS A 92 -6.32 15.89 24.33
CA LYS A 92 -6.74 15.78 22.91
C LYS A 92 -5.58 15.97 21.94
N LEU A 93 -4.70 16.94 22.16
CA LEU A 93 -3.51 17.14 21.33
C LEU A 93 -2.55 15.95 21.40
N THR A 94 -2.31 15.42 22.60
CA THR A 94 -1.41 14.27 22.82
C THR A 94 -1.95 13.00 22.13
N GLU A 95 -3.24 12.69 22.30
CA GLU A 95 -3.89 11.54 21.63
C GLU A 95 -3.94 11.71 20.11
N LEU A 96 -4.00 12.96 19.60
CA LEU A 96 -3.86 13.29 18.19
C LEU A 96 -2.40 13.34 17.69
N GLY A 97 -1.41 13.02 18.52
CA GLY A 97 0.01 12.94 18.15
C GLY A 97 0.79 14.26 18.18
N TYR A 98 0.27 15.31 18.82
CA TYR A 98 0.92 16.62 18.98
C TYR A 98 1.51 16.74 20.39
N ASN A 99 2.83 16.86 20.50
CA ASN A 99 3.54 16.65 21.76
C ASN A 99 3.50 17.87 22.70
N THR A 100 2.54 17.90 23.62
CA THR A 100 2.45 18.92 24.68
C THR A 100 3.42 18.72 25.84
N LYS A 101 4.21 17.62 25.83
CA LYS A 101 5.11 17.17 26.91
C LYS A 101 4.43 17.04 28.28
N GLY A 102 3.15 16.66 28.28
CA GLY A 102 2.35 16.45 29.48
C GLY A 102 0.95 17.06 29.40
N THR A 103 0.11 16.69 30.35
CA THR A 103 -1.28 17.13 30.51
C THR A 103 -1.46 17.76 31.90
N ASP A 104 -0.59 18.71 32.24
CA ASP A 104 -0.51 19.35 33.57
C ASP A 104 -1.66 20.32 33.87
N GLY A 105 -2.37 20.80 32.84
CA GLY A 105 -3.39 21.85 32.93
C GLY A 105 -2.83 23.26 32.79
N ILE A 106 -1.59 23.45 32.29
CA ILE A 106 -0.93 24.74 32.13
C ILE A 106 -0.60 24.98 30.65
N PHE A 107 -1.03 26.13 30.10
CA PHE A 107 -0.77 26.49 28.71
C PHE A 107 0.62 27.14 28.62
N GLY A 108 1.65 26.33 28.84
CA GLY A 108 3.06 26.70 28.65
C GLY A 108 3.50 26.63 27.19
N ASN A 109 4.81 26.79 26.97
CA ASN A 109 5.40 26.83 25.62
C ASN A 109 5.19 25.52 24.83
N ASN A 110 5.26 24.36 25.49
CA ASN A 110 5.02 23.06 24.84
C ASN A 110 3.57 22.96 24.32
N THR A 111 2.58 23.34 25.13
CA THR A 111 1.16 23.41 24.73
C THR A 111 0.96 24.37 23.56
N ARG A 112 1.64 25.54 23.55
CA ARG A 112 1.58 26.48 22.42
C ARG A 112 2.16 25.89 21.14
N ASN A 113 3.31 25.24 21.22
CA ASN A 113 3.96 24.64 20.04
C ASN A 113 3.11 23.52 19.43
N ALA A 114 2.53 22.65 20.26
CA ALA A 114 1.58 21.62 19.81
C ALA A 114 0.34 22.21 19.11
N VAL A 115 -0.18 23.35 19.59
CA VAL A 115 -1.27 24.08 18.91
C VAL A 115 -0.82 24.67 17.57
N ILE A 116 0.39 25.23 17.47
CA ILE A 116 0.95 25.76 16.21
C ILE A 116 1.16 24.64 15.18
N GLU A 117 1.69 23.50 15.61
CA GLU A 117 1.86 22.31 14.77
C GLU A 117 0.51 21.78 14.26
N PHE A 118 -0.51 21.75 15.13
CA PHE A 118 -1.88 21.41 14.76
C PHE A 118 -2.47 22.41 13.75
N GLN A 119 -2.36 23.71 14.02
CA GLN A 119 -2.88 24.77 13.14
C GLN A 119 -2.28 24.67 11.74
N ARG A 120 -0.94 24.54 11.64
CA ARG A 120 -0.22 24.33 10.38
C ARG A 120 -0.67 23.07 9.63
N ALA A 121 -0.90 21.97 10.35
CA ALA A 121 -1.32 20.69 9.75
C ALA A 121 -2.73 20.73 9.12
N TYR A 122 -3.57 21.68 9.52
CA TYR A 122 -4.94 21.85 9.02
C TYR A 122 -5.18 23.18 8.30
N GLY A 123 -4.12 23.91 7.93
CA GLY A 123 -4.23 25.17 7.18
C GLY A 123 -4.89 26.32 7.94
N LEU A 124 -4.82 26.30 9.28
CA LEU A 124 -5.32 27.37 10.15
C LEU A 124 -4.22 28.39 10.46
N ASP A 125 -4.62 29.59 10.89
CA ASP A 125 -3.70 30.60 11.42
C ASP A 125 -2.82 30.02 12.54
N ALA A 126 -1.51 30.04 12.34
CA ALA A 126 -0.54 29.33 13.18
C ALA A 126 -0.03 30.17 14.36
N ASP A 127 -0.94 30.82 15.08
CA ASP A 127 -0.67 31.79 16.15
C ASP A 127 -0.42 31.16 17.54
N GLY A 128 -0.80 29.90 17.73
CA GLY A 128 -0.76 29.20 19.02
C GLY A 128 -1.93 29.51 19.96
N ILE A 129 -3.05 30.02 19.44
CA ILE A 129 -4.25 30.40 20.18
C ILE A 129 -5.43 29.50 19.78
N VAL A 130 -6.05 28.83 20.76
CA VAL A 130 -7.21 27.96 20.54
C VAL A 130 -8.50 28.79 20.54
N GLY A 131 -8.68 29.56 19.47
CA GLY A 131 -9.95 30.21 19.12
C GLY A 131 -11.01 29.20 18.66
N ASN A 132 -12.15 29.70 18.15
CA ASN A 132 -13.28 28.86 17.76
C ASN A 132 -12.92 27.86 16.63
N ALA A 133 -12.25 28.33 15.57
CA ALA A 133 -11.84 27.48 14.44
C ALA A 133 -10.92 26.33 14.88
N THR A 134 -9.83 26.64 15.59
CA THR A 134 -8.88 25.65 16.12
C THR A 134 -9.55 24.66 17.07
N ARG A 135 -10.46 25.12 17.95
CA ARG A 135 -11.21 24.27 18.88
C ARG A 135 -12.12 23.29 18.16
N ASN A 136 -12.86 23.75 17.16
CA ASN A 136 -13.77 22.93 16.38
C ASN A 136 -12.99 21.91 15.55
N GLN A 137 -11.87 22.32 14.93
CA GLN A 137 -11.01 21.38 14.21
C GLN A 137 -10.39 20.33 15.14
N ILE A 138 -9.87 20.70 16.31
CA ILE A 138 -9.37 19.73 17.32
C ILE A 138 -10.48 18.76 17.72
N ASN A 139 -11.70 19.23 17.98
CA ASN A 139 -12.84 18.37 18.33
C ASN A 139 -13.24 17.41 17.20
N THR A 140 -13.26 17.87 15.94
CA THR A 140 -13.52 17.03 14.76
C THR A 140 -12.45 15.97 14.59
N CYS A 141 -11.17 16.35 14.63
CA CYS A 141 -10.05 15.42 14.56
C CYS A 141 -10.09 14.39 15.69
N TYR A 142 -10.44 14.82 16.90
CA TYR A 142 -10.57 13.94 18.06
C TYR A 142 -11.72 12.93 17.91
N THR A 143 -12.88 13.39 17.44
CA THR A 143 -14.02 12.52 17.13
C THR A 143 -13.67 11.51 16.03
N ASN A 144 -12.94 11.94 14.99
CA ASN A 144 -12.44 11.06 13.95
C ASN A 144 -11.43 10.03 14.50
N HIS A 145 -10.51 10.43 15.37
CA HIS A 145 -9.56 9.52 16.04
C HIS A 145 -10.27 8.44 16.84
N LEU A 146 -11.27 8.80 17.67
CA LEU A 146 -12.08 7.84 18.42
C LEU A 146 -12.87 6.88 17.52
N ASN A 147 -13.35 7.37 16.36
CA ASN A 147 -14.01 6.56 15.35
C ASN A 147 -13.01 5.84 14.40
N ASN A 148 -11.71 5.91 14.67
CA ASN A 148 -10.61 5.41 13.83
C ASN A 148 -10.64 5.88 12.36
N VAL A 149 -11.22 7.04 12.07
CA VAL A 149 -11.24 7.64 10.72
C VAL A 149 -9.91 8.35 10.48
N LEU A 150 -9.15 7.91 9.48
CA LEU A 150 -7.81 8.45 9.17
C LEU A 150 -7.85 9.23 7.85
N SER A 151 -7.28 10.43 7.83
CA SER A 151 -7.21 11.32 6.67
C SER A 151 -5.95 12.18 6.74
N VAL A 152 -5.70 13.03 5.73
CA VAL A 152 -4.60 14.00 5.78
C VAL A 152 -4.65 14.82 7.07
N GLY A 153 -3.50 14.96 7.74
CA GLY A 153 -3.37 15.61 9.05
C GLY A 153 -3.55 14.69 10.27
N SER A 154 -4.07 13.47 10.09
CA SER A 154 -4.02 12.42 11.11
C SER A 154 -2.56 12.03 11.40
N ARG A 155 -2.27 11.69 12.66
CA ARG A 155 -0.95 11.24 13.13
C ARG A 155 -1.08 10.07 14.11
N GLY A 156 0.03 9.37 14.36
CA GLY A 156 0.17 8.38 15.44
C GLY A 156 0.14 6.92 14.98
N SER A 157 0.05 6.01 15.94
CA SER A 157 0.15 4.55 15.75
C SER A 157 -0.85 3.99 14.73
N ASN A 158 -2.10 4.46 14.73
CA ASN A 158 -3.11 4.00 13.77
C ASN A 158 -2.74 4.40 12.32
N VAL A 159 -2.10 5.55 12.12
CA VAL A 159 -1.58 5.96 10.81
C VAL A 159 -0.34 5.15 10.43
N LYS A 160 0.56 4.87 11.37
CA LYS A 160 1.73 4.02 11.10
C LYS A 160 1.28 2.61 10.67
N LYS A 161 0.36 2.01 11.41
CA LYS A 161 -0.23 0.71 11.10
C LYS A 161 -0.97 0.70 9.76
N LEU A 162 -1.64 1.80 9.40
CA LEU A 162 -2.21 1.99 8.06
C LEU A 162 -1.12 1.99 6.98
N GLN A 163 -0.02 2.72 7.17
CA GLN A 163 1.08 2.78 6.21
C GLN A 163 1.78 1.42 6.06
N GLU A 164 2.04 0.72 7.17
CA GLU A 164 2.57 -0.64 7.20
C GLU A 164 1.64 -1.62 6.46
N ASN A 165 0.33 -1.58 6.73
CA ASN A 165 -0.67 -2.41 6.06
C ASN A 165 -0.76 -2.12 4.56
N LEU A 166 -0.78 -0.84 4.15
CA LEU A 166 -0.79 -0.46 2.75
C LEU A 166 0.49 -0.92 2.04
N THR A 167 1.64 -0.77 2.67
CA THR A 167 2.93 -1.21 2.10
C THR A 167 2.94 -2.73 1.89
N LYS A 168 2.49 -3.51 2.88
CA LYS A 168 2.33 -4.98 2.78
C LYS A 168 1.32 -5.44 1.72
N LEU A 169 0.35 -4.60 1.38
CA LEU A 169 -0.61 -4.84 0.30
C LEU A 169 -0.12 -4.33 -1.07
N GLY A 170 1.12 -3.83 -1.17
CA GLY A 170 1.63 -3.23 -2.40
C GLY A 170 1.01 -1.87 -2.69
N TYR A 171 1.00 -0.95 -1.72
CA TYR A 171 0.60 0.44 -1.91
C TYR A 171 1.63 1.36 -1.25
N ASN A 172 2.62 1.79 -2.05
CA ASN A 172 3.77 2.57 -1.61
C ASN A 172 3.37 3.92 -0.96
N THR A 173 3.51 4.02 0.36
CA THR A 173 3.30 5.25 1.14
C THR A 173 4.52 6.17 1.22
N GLN A 174 5.66 5.75 0.64
CA GLN A 174 6.98 6.37 0.76
C GLN A 174 7.47 6.50 2.22
N GLY A 175 7.13 5.51 3.06
CA GLY A 175 7.54 5.42 4.45
C GLY A 175 6.40 5.10 5.42
N THR A 176 6.77 4.77 6.66
CA THR A 176 5.86 4.44 7.78
C THR A 176 6.15 5.36 8.98
N ASP A 177 6.10 6.67 8.74
CA ASP A 177 6.43 7.72 9.71
C ASP A 177 5.31 8.01 10.74
N GLY A 178 4.11 7.44 10.54
CA GLY A 178 2.94 7.72 11.36
C GLY A 178 2.29 9.08 11.07
N ILE A 179 2.58 9.72 9.93
CA ILE A 179 1.99 11.00 9.50
C ILE A 179 1.21 10.79 8.20
N PHE A 180 -0.08 11.14 8.21
CA PHE A 180 -0.92 11.00 7.02
C PHE A 180 -0.68 12.19 6.08
N GLY A 181 0.39 12.09 5.28
CA GLY A 181 0.73 13.05 4.24
C GLY A 181 0.08 12.75 2.88
N ASN A 182 0.47 13.51 1.86
CA ASN A 182 0.00 13.33 0.48
C ASN A 182 0.36 11.95 -0.11
N ASN A 183 1.49 11.37 0.29
CA ASN A 183 1.90 10.03 -0.14
C ASN A 183 0.95 8.96 0.43
N THR A 184 0.68 8.99 1.73
CA THR A 184 -0.34 8.14 2.38
C THR A 184 -1.72 8.31 1.76
N LYS A 185 -2.14 9.56 1.46
CA LYS A 185 -3.40 9.80 0.72
C LYS A 185 -3.40 9.15 -0.66
N SER A 186 -2.29 9.25 -1.39
CA SER A 186 -2.16 8.68 -2.74
C SER A 186 -2.23 7.15 -2.72
N ALA A 187 -1.58 6.51 -1.75
CA ALA A 187 -1.67 5.08 -1.50
C ALA A 187 -3.10 4.64 -1.13
N VAL A 188 -3.79 5.38 -0.25
CA VAL A 188 -5.21 5.11 0.09
C VAL A 188 -6.11 5.26 -1.14
N MET A 189 -5.95 6.31 -1.95
CA MET A 189 -6.72 6.50 -3.18
C MET A 189 -6.41 5.45 -4.25
N ALA A 190 -5.19 4.92 -4.30
CA ALA A 190 -4.85 3.78 -5.16
C ALA A 190 -5.55 2.50 -4.66
N PHE A 191 -5.46 2.19 -3.36
CA PHE A 191 -6.13 1.05 -2.73
C PHE A 191 -7.66 1.10 -2.92
N GLN A 192 -8.27 2.26 -2.65
CA GLN A 192 -9.71 2.49 -2.82
C GLN A 192 -10.15 2.23 -4.27
N ARG A 193 -9.40 2.74 -5.25
CA ARG A 193 -9.69 2.53 -6.67
C ARG A 193 -9.56 1.07 -7.08
N ALA A 194 -8.54 0.35 -6.60
CA ALA A 194 -8.34 -1.07 -6.88
C ALA A 194 -9.43 -1.96 -6.24
N ASN A 195 -10.00 -1.53 -5.11
CA ASN A 195 -11.01 -2.29 -4.36
C ASN A 195 -12.46 -1.79 -4.59
N ASN A 196 -12.70 -1.00 -5.63
CA ASN A 196 -14.03 -0.46 -6.00
C ASN A 196 -14.73 0.31 -4.86
N LEU A 197 -13.97 1.08 -4.08
CA LEU A 197 -14.47 1.95 -3.01
C LEU A 197 -14.65 3.40 -3.50
N SER A 198 -15.29 4.23 -2.67
CA SER A 198 -15.17 5.69 -2.79
C SER A 198 -13.70 6.10 -2.79
N VAL A 199 -13.28 6.91 -3.76
CA VAL A 199 -11.88 7.31 -3.96
C VAL A 199 -11.65 8.73 -3.42
N ASP A 200 -11.91 8.90 -2.13
CA ASP A 200 -11.82 10.17 -1.38
C ASP A 200 -10.46 10.38 -0.68
N GLY A 201 -9.70 9.31 -0.48
CA GLY A 201 -8.45 9.31 0.29
C GLY A 201 -8.65 9.26 1.80
N ILE A 202 -9.83 8.86 2.28
CA ILE A 202 -10.21 8.77 3.70
C ILE A 202 -10.38 7.29 4.11
N VAL A 203 -9.69 6.89 5.17
CA VAL A 203 -9.81 5.55 5.73
C VAL A 203 -10.91 5.52 6.77
N GLY A 204 -12.16 5.48 6.29
CA GLY A 204 -13.34 5.16 7.09
C GLY A 204 -13.55 3.65 7.26
N ALA A 205 -14.66 3.26 7.90
CA ALA A 205 -14.96 1.86 8.23
C ALA A 205 -14.94 0.89 7.03
N ASN A 206 -15.45 1.32 5.87
CA ASN A 206 -15.42 0.51 4.65
C ASN A 206 -13.98 0.29 4.13
N THR A 207 -13.15 1.34 4.16
CA THR A 207 -11.73 1.26 3.76
C THR A 207 -10.94 0.35 4.72
N HIS A 208 -11.16 0.47 6.04
CA HIS A 208 -10.57 -0.46 7.03
C HIS A 208 -11.01 -1.90 6.81
N LYS A 209 -12.31 -2.15 6.58
CA LYS A 209 -12.84 -3.49 6.30
C LYS A 209 -12.20 -4.09 5.04
N ALA A 210 -12.03 -3.31 3.98
CA ALA A 210 -11.38 -3.74 2.76
C ALA A 210 -9.88 -4.00 2.95
N ILE A 211 -9.14 -3.13 3.65
CA ILE A 211 -7.71 -3.34 3.96
C ILE A 211 -7.53 -4.62 4.79
N ASN A 212 -8.35 -4.82 5.82
CA ASN A 212 -8.30 -6.05 6.62
C ASN A 212 -8.65 -7.28 5.77
N ALA A 213 -9.70 -7.24 4.94
CA ALA A 213 -10.04 -8.34 4.04
C ALA A 213 -8.93 -8.65 3.02
N ALA A 214 -8.20 -7.64 2.54
CA ALA A 214 -7.04 -7.83 1.67
C ALA A 214 -5.85 -8.43 2.42
N LEU A 215 -5.61 -8.06 3.68
CA LEU A 215 -4.58 -8.66 4.53
C LEU A 215 -4.92 -10.11 4.92
N GLU A 216 -6.18 -10.41 5.23
CA GLU A 216 -6.60 -11.80 5.45
C GLU A 216 -6.51 -12.63 4.17
N ARG A 217 -6.76 -12.05 2.97
CA ARG A 217 -6.42 -12.73 1.70
C ARG A 217 -4.92 -12.94 1.52
N LEU A 218 -4.08 -12.00 1.95
CA LEU A 218 -2.62 -12.14 1.86
C LEU A 218 -2.08 -13.25 2.79
N LYS A 219 -2.71 -13.46 3.95
CA LYS A 219 -2.40 -14.55 4.90
C LYS A 219 -3.01 -15.90 4.51
N ASN A 220 -4.23 -15.88 3.98
CA ASN A 220 -5.06 -17.07 3.73
C ASN A 220 -5.10 -17.47 2.24
N LYS A 221 -4.42 -16.74 1.35
CA LYS A 221 -3.87 -17.34 0.12
C LYS A 221 -3.00 -18.50 0.60
N PRO A 222 -3.22 -19.75 0.12
CA PRO A 222 -2.47 -20.89 0.62
C PRO A 222 -0.97 -20.59 0.64
N VAL A 223 -0.32 -20.90 1.75
CA VAL A 223 1.13 -21.12 1.74
C VAL A 223 1.32 -22.52 1.16
N ASP A 224 1.08 -22.61 -0.16
CA ASP A 224 1.50 -23.76 -0.94
C ASP A 224 3.00 -23.89 -0.76
N ASN A 225 3.41 -25.03 -0.20
CA ASN A 225 4.78 -25.23 0.24
C ASN A 225 5.70 -25.10 -1.00
N PRO A 226 6.76 -24.26 -1.01
CA PRO A 226 7.12 -23.46 -2.20
C PRO A 226 7.74 -24.20 -3.40
N VAL A 227 7.66 -25.53 -3.43
CA VAL A 227 8.41 -26.41 -4.32
C VAL A 227 7.89 -26.36 -5.75
N ASP A 228 6.59 -26.23 -5.99
CA ASP A 228 6.01 -26.22 -7.34
C ASP A 228 5.05 -25.05 -7.57
N ILE A 229 5.06 -24.52 -8.79
CA ILE A 229 4.00 -23.64 -9.26
C ILE A 229 2.81 -24.54 -9.56
N ASP A 230 1.65 -24.29 -8.94
CA ASP A 230 0.45 -25.01 -9.34
C ASP A 230 0.11 -24.67 -10.81
N THR A 231 0.19 -25.70 -11.63
CA THR A 231 -0.06 -25.67 -13.07
C THR A 231 -1.31 -26.47 -13.43
N SER A 232 -2.05 -26.99 -12.46
CA SER A 232 -3.34 -27.68 -12.67
C SER A 232 -4.42 -26.75 -13.25
N ASP A 233 -4.37 -25.46 -12.90
CA ASP A 233 -5.21 -24.40 -13.49
C ASP A 233 -4.79 -23.99 -14.92
N LEU A 234 -3.65 -24.45 -15.45
CA LEU A 234 -3.25 -24.13 -16.82
C LEU A 234 -4.12 -24.89 -17.84
N THR A 235 -4.83 -24.13 -18.68
CA THR A 235 -5.53 -24.71 -19.83
C THR A 235 -4.55 -25.43 -20.77
N ALA A 236 -5.03 -26.43 -21.52
CA ALA A 236 -4.23 -27.14 -22.51
C ALA A 236 -3.56 -26.20 -23.55
N LYS A 237 -4.14 -25.01 -23.80
CA LYS A 237 -3.54 -23.96 -24.64
C LYS A 237 -2.30 -23.35 -23.98
N GLN A 238 -2.38 -22.99 -22.69
CA GLN A 238 -1.26 -22.47 -21.90
C GLN A 238 -0.16 -23.53 -21.73
N ALA A 239 -0.53 -24.78 -21.44
CA ALA A 239 0.43 -25.88 -21.37
C ALA A 239 1.18 -26.09 -22.71
N LYS A 240 0.52 -25.91 -23.87
CA LYS A 240 1.18 -25.89 -25.18
C LYS A 240 2.16 -24.71 -25.31
N MET A 241 1.76 -23.49 -24.91
CA MET A 241 2.63 -22.30 -24.94
C MET A 241 3.92 -22.48 -24.15
N ILE A 242 3.82 -23.04 -22.94
CA ILE A 242 4.98 -23.39 -22.10
C ILE A 242 5.84 -24.45 -22.77
N LYS A 243 5.24 -25.52 -23.31
CA LYS A 243 5.97 -26.57 -24.04
C LYS A 243 6.71 -26.03 -25.27
N ASN A 244 6.12 -25.08 -26.00
CA ASN A 244 6.76 -24.42 -27.13
C ASN A 244 8.02 -23.66 -26.67
N LEU A 245 7.89 -22.80 -25.64
CA LEU A 245 9.01 -22.03 -25.08
C LEU A 245 10.09 -22.95 -24.48
N LYS A 246 9.70 -24.08 -23.87
CA LYS A 246 10.60 -25.10 -23.31
C LYS A 246 11.41 -25.82 -24.41
N ASN A 247 10.83 -26.01 -25.59
CA ASN A 247 11.48 -26.68 -26.71
C ASN A 247 12.24 -25.72 -27.64
N ASP A 248 11.99 -24.41 -27.58
CA ASP A 248 12.57 -23.45 -28.52
C ASP A 248 14.08 -23.22 -28.31
N THR A 249 14.82 -23.09 -29.41
CA THR A 249 16.25 -22.74 -29.47
C THR A 249 16.51 -21.43 -30.22
N SER A 250 15.52 -20.88 -30.92
CA SER A 250 15.63 -19.68 -31.76
C SER A 250 15.83 -18.39 -30.97
N LEU A 251 15.36 -18.35 -29.72
CA LEU A 251 15.57 -17.22 -28.80
C LEU A 251 17.00 -17.11 -28.22
N GLY A 252 17.89 -18.08 -28.49
CA GLY A 252 19.31 -18.03 -28.06
C GLY A 252 19.54 -18.03 -26.55
N LEU A 253 18.56 -18.49 -25.76
CA LEU A 253 18.58 -18.39 -24.30
C LEU A 253 19.62 -19.34 -23.67
N THR A 254 20.35 -18.84 -22.67
CA THR A 254 21.09 -19.71 -21.74
C THR A 254 20.13 -20.53 -20.90
N SER A 255 20.56 -21.70 -20.40
CA SER A 255 19.74 -22.58 -19.57
C SER A 255 19.08 -21.83 -18.41
N THR A 256 19.83 -20.96 -17.72
CA THR A 256 19.33 -20.21 -16.55
C THR A 256 18.31 -19.14 -16.91
N LYS A 257 18.51 -18.40 -18.03
CA LYS A 257 17.47 -17.48 -18.52
C LYS A 257 16.23 -18.23 -18.99
N LYS A 258 16.40 -19.42 -19.57
CA LYS A 258 15.29 -20.29 -19.98
C LYS A 258 14.49 -20.81 -18.77
N THR A 259 15.14 -21.22 -17.68
CA THR A 259 14.47 -21.55 -16.41
C THR A 259 13.70 -20.34 -15.87
N ALA A 260 14.34 -19.17 -15.78
CA ALA A 260 13.71 -17.94 -15.30
C ALA A 260 12.45 -17.59 -16.09
N MET A 261 12.53 -17.65 -17.42
CA MET A 261 11.41 -17.34 -18.31
C MET A 261 10.31 -18.39 -18.26
N LEU A 262 10.61 -19.69 -18.14
CA LEU A 262 9.58 -20.72 -18.00
C LEU A 262 8.83 -20.59 -16.67
N THR A 263 9.56 -20.43 -15.57
CA THR A 263 9.01 -20.28 -14.21
C THR A 263 8.12 -19.04 -14.11
N ALA A 264 8.57 -17.90 -14.66
CA ALA A 264 7.76 -16.69 -14.74
C ALA A 264 6.54 -16.85 -15.66
N ALA A 265 6.67 -17.56 -16.79
CA ALA A 265 5.56 -17.79 -17.73
C ALA A 265 4.46 -18.65 -17.10
N GLU A 266 4.84 -19.76 -16.46
CA GLU A 266 3.93 -20.67 -15.75
C GLU A 266 3.16 -19.91 -14.66
N ARG A 267 3.88 -19.17 -13.81
CA ARG A 267 3.34 -18.44 -12.65
C ARG A 267 2.44 -17.25 -13.01
N LEU A 268 2.66 -16.61 -14.17
CA LEU A 268 1.82 -15.53 -14.68
C LEU A 268 0.59 -16.07 -15.45
N LEU A 269 0.72 -17.19 -16.16
CA LEU A 269 -0.40 -17.78 -16.88
C LEU A 269 -1.43 -18.42 -15.93
N SER A 270 -1.01 -19.01 -14.79
CA SER A 270 -1.96 -19.54 -13.80
C SER A 270 -2.75 -18.44 -13.07
N GLU A 271 -2.15 -17.26 -12.85
CA GLU A 271 -2.86 -16.07 -12.32
C GLU A 271 -3.65 -15.30 -13.40
N GLY A 272 -3.81 -15.87 -14.61
CA GLY A 272 -4.73 -15.39 -15.63
C GLY A 272 -4.27 -14.22 -16.49
N TYR A 273 -3.00 -13.80 -16.44
CA TYR A 273 -2.48 -12.75 -17.32
C TYR A 273 -2.45 -13.23 -18.79
N GLU A 274 -2.83 -12.37 -19.75
CA GLU A 274 -2.78 -12.73 -21.16
C GLU A 274 -1.35 -12.95 -21.68
N VAL A 275 -1.21 -13.90 -22.61
CA VAL A 275 0.09 -14.35 -23.15
C VAL A 275 0.91 -13.22 -23.79
N GLU A 276 0.28 -12.21 -24.36
CA GLU A 276 0.93 -10.99 -24.84
C GLU A 276 1.59 -10.19 -23.71
N PHE A 277 0.92 -10.06 -22.56
CA PHE A 277 1.46 -9.37 -21.38
C PHE A 277 2.54 -10.21 -20.71
N VAL A 278 2.32 -11.52 -20.59
CA VAL A 278 3.34 -12.47 -20.10
C VAL A 278 4.60 -12.35 -20.95
N ALA A 279 4.49 -12.44 -22.28
CA ALA A 279 5.63 -12.25 -23.19
C ALA A 279 6.33 -10.89 -23.01
N GLY A 280 5.60 -9.83 -22.63
CA GLY A 280 6.16 -8.55 -22.21
C GLY A 280 7.09 -8.64 -21.00
N VAL A 281 6.65 -9.31 -19.94
CA VAL A 281 7.47 -9.57 -18.74
C VAL A 281 8.66 -10.48 -19.07
N LEU A 282 8.45 -11.52 -19.87
CA LEU A 282 9.50 -12.41 -20.33
C LEU A 282 10.54 -11.70 -21.19
N GLY A 283 10.14 -10.71 -22.01
CA GLY A 283 11.04 -9.88 -22.81
C GLY A 283 11.95 -8.97 -21.97
N ASN A 284 11.48 -8.58 -20.77
CA ASN A 284 12.26 -7.88 -19.77
C ASN A 284 13.28 -8.83 -19.11
N ILE A 285 12.87 -10.02 -18.68
CA ILE A 285 13.75 -11.07 -18.12
C ILE A 285 14.82 -11.50 -19.14
N GLN A 286 14.48 -11.62 -20.43
CA GLN A 286 15.43 -11.91 -21.50
C GLN A 286 16.50 -10.81 -21.61
N ALA A 287 16.15 -9.55 -21.40
CA ALA A 287 17.09 -8.43 -21.45
C ALA A 287 17.95 -8.30 -20.16
N GLU A 288 17.34 -8.47 -18.98
CA GLU A 288 17.98 -8.19 -17.68
C GLU A 288 18.75 -9.39 -17.09
N GLY A 289 18.34 -9.88 -15.92
CA GLY A 289 19.20 -10.63 -15.02
C GLY A 289 19.11 -12.14 -15.12
N THR A 290 19.65 -12.76 -14.08
CA THR A 290 19.59 -14.19 -13.78
C THR A 290 18.98 -14.33 -12.38
N PRO A 291 18.14 -15.34 -12.11
CA PRO A 291 17.57 -15.55 -10.79
C PRO A 291 18.64 -15.59 -9.69
N GLY A 292 18.37 -14.93 -8.57
CA GLY A 292 19.25 -14.80 -7.43
C GLY A 292 20.54 -13.98 -7.65
N VAL A 293 20.81 -13.42 -8.83
CA VAL A 293 22.10 -12.75 -9.11
C VAL A 293 22.12 -11.28 -8.71
N PHE A 294 23.11 -10.89 -7.91
CA PHE A 294 23.45 -9.51 -7.56
C PHE A 294 24.04 -8.76 -8.76
N GLU A 295 23.65 -7.50 -8.94
CA GLU A 295 24.20 -6.65 -10.00
C GLU A 295 25.73 -6.57 -9.90
N SER A 296 26.42 -6.74 -11.03
CA SER A 296 27.88 -6.65 -11.08
C SER A 296 28.35 -5.21 -10.88
N SER A 297 29.19 -4.96 -9.87
CA SER A 297 29.92 -3.70 -9.74
C SER A 297 31.28 -3.72 -10.47
N ASN A 298 31.58 -4.78 -11.22
CA ASN A 298 32.79 -4.88 -12.04
C ASN A 298 32.65 -4.19 -13.40
N TYR A 299 32.99 -2.90 -13.42
CA TYR A 299 33.06 -2.07 -14.63
C TYR A 299 34.51 -1.86 -15.10
N SER A 300 35.38 -2.89 -15.01
CA SER A 300 36.82 -2.74 -15.33
C SER A 300 37.09 -2.29 -16.77
N SER A 301 36.24 -2.66 -17.74
CA SER A 301 36.32 -2.26 -19.14
C SER A 301 35.81 -0.85 -19.43
N ASN A 302 34.99 -0.27 -18.54
CA ASN A 302 34.52 1.12 -18.63
C ASN A 302 34.22 1.70 -17.23
N PRO A 303 35.24 2.09 -16.46
CA PRO A 303 35.05 2.58 -15.08
C PRO A 303 34.22 3.86 -14.99
N GLY A 304 34.20 4.66 -16.06
CA GLY A 304 33.40 5.89 -16.16
C GLY A 304 31.90 5.60 -16.08
N ALA A 305 31.42 4.62 -16.85
CA ALA A 305 30.01 4.23 -16.95
C ALA A 305 29.41 3.64 -15.66
N LYS A 306 30.24 3.27 -14.66
CA LYS A 306 29.75 2.68 -13.41
C LYS A 306 28.79 3.62 -12.66
N PRO A 307 27.56 3.19 -12.32
CA PRO A 307 26.60 3.99 -11.56
C PRO A 307 27.14 4.53 -10.23
N SER A 308 26.63 5.69 -9.81
CA SER A 308 26.97 6.31 -8.52
C SER A 308 26.62 5.41 -7.33
N TYR A 309 25.51 4.67 -7.39
CA TYR A 309 25.13 3.75 -6.33
C TYR A 309 26.09 2.57 -6.21
N LEU A 310 26.51 1.92 -7.30
CA LEU A 310 27.52 0.87 -7.24
C LEU A 310 28.92 1.38 -6.83
N LYS A 311 29.23 2.66 -7.04
CA LYS A 311 30.42 3.32 -6.45
C LYS A 311 30.27 3.48 -4.93
N TYR A 312 29.08 3.87 -4.47
CA TYR A 312 28.78 3.97 -3.03
C TYR A 312 28.78 2.61 -2.32
N MET A 313 28.14 1.58 -2.91
CA MET A 313 28.07 0.23 -2.33
C MET A 313 29.45 -0.43 -2.18
N ASP A 314 30.33 -0.29 -3.17
CA ASP A 314 31.72 -0.76 -3.08
C ASP A 314 32.45 -0.09 -1.91
N ASN A 315 32.37 1.24 -1.83
CA ASN A 315 33.14 2.04 -0.88
C ASN A 315 32.67 1.89 0.59
N ASN A 316 31.40 1.57 0.83
CA ASN A 316 30.81 1.55 2.17
C ASN A 316 30.47 0.14 2.69
N PHE A 317 30.23 -0.85 1.81
CA PHE A 317 29.74 -2.17 2.19
C PHE A 317 30.51 -3.35 1.55
N ASN A 318 31.73 -3.11 1.06
CA ASN A 318 32.60 -4.11 0.44
C ASN A 318 31.94 -4.87 -0.74
N TYR A 319 30.96 -4.23 -1.39
CA TYR A 319 30.03 -4.89 -2.32
C TYR A 319 30.75 -5.63 -3.47
N ARG A 320 31.85 -5.04 -3.97
CA ARG A 320 32.69 -5.60 -5.03
C ARG A 320 33.23 -7.00 -4.75
N SER A 321 33.63 -7.29 -3.52
CA SER A 321 34.25 -8.58 -3.17
C SER A 321 33.24 -9.56 -2.57
N GLU A 322 32.24 -9.05 -1.84
CA GLU A 322 31.30 -9.88 -1.12
C GLU A 322 30.05 -10.26 -1.92
N PHE A 323 29.56 -9.43 -2.84
CA PHE A 323 28.24 -9.58 -3.48
C PHE A 323 28.26 -9.50 -5.02
N SER A 324 28.94 -8.51 -5.60
CA SER A 324 28.94 -8.17 -7.04
C SER A 324 29.00 -9.37 -7.98
N GLY A 325 27.90 -9.67 -8.69
CA GLY A 325 27.85 -10.72 -9.71
C GLY A 325 27.73 -12.16 -9.18
N LYS A 326 27.59 -12.35 -7.86
CA LYS A 326 27.33 -13.67 -7.24
C LYS A 326 25.85 -14.01 -7.24
N THR A 327 25.51 -15.28 -7.00
CA THR A 327 24.12 -15.66 -6.65
C THR A 327 23.88 -15.51 -5.16
N ILE A 328 22.61 -15.36 -4.77
CA ILE A 328 22.15 -15.47 -3.38
C ILE A 328 22.52 -16.83 -2.76
N SER A 329 22.54 -17.91 -3.57
CA SER A 329 23.07 -19.24 -3.20
C SER A 329 24.54 -19.24 -2.73
N GLN A 330 25.33 -18.25 -3.15
CA GLN A 330 26.74 -18.08 -2.76
C GLN A 330 26.93 -17.07 -1.61
N VAL A 331 25.89 -16.30 -1.28
CA VAL A 331 25.97 -15.15 -0.35
C VAL A 331 25.23 -15.43 0.96
N GLY A 332 24.04 -16.04 0.88
CA GLY A 332 23.09 -16.19 1.99
C GLY A 332 22.01 -15.11 1.97
N ILE A 333 20.76 -15.49 2.21
CA ILE A 333 19.62 -14.58 2.40
C ILE A 333 19.90 -13.65 3.59
N ASP A 334 20.27 -14.18 4.76
CA ASP A 334 20.55 -13.37 5.97
C ASP A 334 21.58 -12.27 5.70
N LYS A 335 22.60 -12.60 4.89
CA LYS A 335 23.70 -11.69 4.55
C LYS A 335 23.26 -10.62 3.55
N ALA A 336 22.30 -10.93 2.68
CA ALA A 336 21.70 -9.98 1.76
C ALA A 336 20.71 -9.04 2.48
N VAL A 337 19.93 -9.55 3.43
CA VAL A 337 19.11 -8.75 4.36
C VAL A 337 19.99 -7.79 5.16
N ALA A 338 21.04 -8.31 5.82
CA ALA A 338 21.98 -7.49 6.58
C ALA A 338 22.78 -6.49 5.71
N LEU A 339 22.88 -6.69 4.39
CA LEU A 339 23.38 -5.68 3.46
C LEU A 339 22.32 -4.60 3.18
N GLN A 340 21.09 -5.01 2.86
CA GLN A 340 19.98 -4.10 2.58
C GLN A 340 19.69 -3.19 3.78
N GLU A 341 19.62 -3.73 5.00
CA GLU A 341 19.43 -2.95 6.24
C GLU A 341 20.53 -1.90 6.43
N LYS A 342 21.81 -2.28 6.30
CA LYS A 342 22.95 -1.35 6.43
C LYS A 342 22.91 -0.26 5.36
N ALA A 343 22.54 -0.64 4.14
CA ALA A 343 22.40 0.28 3.03
C ALA A 343 21.20 1.22 3.24
N GLU A 344 20.05 0.74 3.71
CA GLU A 344 18.87 1.54 4.08
C GLU A 344 19.18 2.56 5.17
N ASN A 345 19.77 2.12 6.28
CA ASN A 345 20.15 2.98 7.40
C ASN A 345 21.20 4.06 7.06
N SER A 346 21.92 3.95 5.94
CA SER A 346 22.85 5.00 5.49
C SER A 346 22.18 6.18 4.78
N GLY A 347 20.87 6.12 4.51
CA GLY A 347 20.10 7.18 3.85
C GLY A 347 20.34 7.36 2.35
N PHE A 348 21.31 6.65 1.76
CA PHE A 348 21.69 6.81 0.35
C PHE A 348 20.66 6.18 -0.62
N ALA A 349 20.08 6.94 -1.55
CA ALA A 349 19.02 6.43 -2.44
C ALA A 349 19.56 5.53 -3.57
N GLY A 350 18.88 4.38 -3.79
CA GLY A 350 19.32 3.33 -4.72
C GLY A 350 20.42 2.46 -4.09
N LYS A 351 20.13 1.19 -3.77
CA LYS A 351 21.07 0.30 -3.08
C LYS A 351 21.87 -0.53 -4.09
N PHE A 352 21.33 -1.67 -4.52
CA PHE A 352 21.92 -2.59 -5.50
C PHE A 352 20.80 -3.32 -6.25
N GLY A 353 21.07 -3.80 -7.47
CA GLY A 353 20.16 -4.70 -8.19
C GLY A 353 20.31 -6.15 -7.73
N LEU A 354 19.21 -6.90 -7.73
CA LEU A 354 19.18 -8.35 -7.42
C LEU A 354 18.11 -9.04 -8.27
N GLY A 355 18.35 -10.27 -8.73
CA GLY A 355 17.36 -11.12 -9.40
C GLY A 355 17.12 -10.83 -10.89
N MET A 356 16.16 -11.54 -11.48
CA MET A 356 15.93 -11.62 -12.94
C MET A 356 15.39 -10.33 -13.57
N ILE A 357 14.80 -9.43 -12.77
CA ILE A 357 14.43 -8.05 -13.16
C ILE A 357 15.10 -7.01 -12.25
N GLN A 358 16.34 -7.29 -11.84
CA GLN A 358 17.31 -6.39 -11.19
C GLN A 358 16.69 -5.40 -10.17
N TRP A 359 15.88 -5.92 -9.26
CA TRP A 359 15.15 -5.15 -8.26
C TRP A 359 16.08 -4.28 -7.41
N THR A 360 15.83 -2.97 -7.38
CA THR A 360 16.60 -1.98 -6.60
C THR A 360 15.77 -1.30 -5.50
N GLY A 361 16.47 -0.80 -4.48
CA GLY A 361 15.88 0.04 -3.43
C GLY A 361 14.93 -0.75 -2.53
N THR A 362 13.77 -0.18 -2.20
CA THR A 362 12.77 -0.87 -1.34
C THR A 362 12.15 -2.10 -1.99
N ARG A 363 12.24 -2.25 -3.32
CA ARG A 363 11.79 -3.48 -4.00
C ARG A 363 12.75 -4.65 -3.75
N THR A 364 14.04 -4.37 -3.49
CA THR A 364 15.03 -5.38 -3.08
C THR A 364 14.64 -5.97 -1.72
N THR A 365 14.09 -5.16 -0.81
CA THR A 365 13.60 -5.62 0.50
C THR A 365 12.44 -6.60 0.36
N GLY A 366 11.41 -6.28 -0.44
CA GLY A 366 10.31 -7.21 -0.71
C GLY A 366 10.73 -8.48 -1.48
N LEU A 367 11.81 -8.41 -2.28
CA LEU A 367 12.41 -9.59 -2.90
C LEU A 367 13.12 -10.48 -1.87
N LEU A 368 13.78 -9.89 -0.87
CA LEU A 368 14.41 -10.63 0.21
C LEU A 368 13.35 -11.30 1.11
N GLU A 369 12.29 -10.58 1.47
CA GLU A 369 11.09 -11.15 2.11
C GLU A 369 10.49 -12.31 1.28
N ALA A 370 10.51 -12.21 -0.06
CA ALA A 370 10.05 -13.27 -0.95
C ALA A 370 11.00 -14.50 -0.93
N TYR A 371 12.32 -14.33 -0.86
CA TYR A 371 13.21 -15.48 -0.64
C TYR A 371 12.99 -16.11 0.74
N GLU A 372 12.89 -15.32 1.82
CA GLU A 372 12.58 -15.83 3.17
C GLU A 372 11.25 -16.62 3.22
N LYS A 373 10.26 -16.22 2.41
CA LYS A 373 8.95 -16.88 2.30
C LYS A 373 8.95 -18.13 1.41
N TYR A 374 9.64 -18.08 0.26
CA TYR A 374 9.52 -19.06 -0.82
C TYR A 374 10.76 -19.95 -1.01
N CYS A 375 11.80 -19.83 -0.18
CA CYS A 375 12.98 -20.69 -0.21
C CYS A 375 13.05 -21.63 1.00
N SER A 376 13.55 -22.85 0.80
CA SER A 376 13.69 -23.87 1.85
C SER A 376 14.91 -23.67 2.75
N SER A 377 15.86 -22.81 2.36
CA SER A 377 17.08 -22.54 3.11
C SER A 377 17.66 -21.15 2.83
N ASN A 378 18.59 -20.74 3.70
CA ASN A 378 19.38 -19.51 3.58
C ASN A 378 20.25 -19.45 2.29
N TYR A 379 20.55 -20.60 1.66
CA TYR A 379 21.39 -20.69 0.46
C TYR A 379 20.61 -21.35 -0.70
N PRO A 380 19.54 -20.70 -1.21
CA PRO A 380 18.59 -21.35 -2.10
C PRO A 380 19.17 -21.69 -3.46
N THR A 381 18.65 -22.75 -4.05
CA THR A 381 18.91 -23.12 -5.44
C THR A 381 18.44 -22.03 -6.40
N VAL A 382 19.02 -21.99 -7.61
CA VAL A 382 18.60 -21.04 -8.66
C VAL A 382 17.14 -21.25 -9.09
N GLU A 383 16.59 -22.44 -8.87
CA GLU A 383 15.19 -22.75 -9.14
C GLU A 383 14.24 -22.21 -8.05
N GLU A 384 14.59 -22.37 -6.77
CA GLU A 384 13.89 -21.69 -5.66
C GLU A 384 13.95 -20.16 -5.83
N CYS A 385 15.10 -19.61 -6.27
CA CYS A 385 15.21 -18.18 -6.60
C CYS A 385 14.22 -17.80 -7.69
N ALA A 386 14.21 -18.53 -8.81
CA ALA A 386 13.30 -18.27 -9.93
C ALA A 386 11.82 -18.36 -9.50
N LYS A 387 11.48 -19.31 -8.62
CA LYS A 387 10.12 -19.47 -8.07
C LYS A 387 9.77 -18.32 -7.12
N ALA A 388 10.63 -17.95 -6.17
CA ALA A 388 10.43 -16.82 -5.27
C ALA A 388 10.25 -15.50 -6.04
N GLU A 389 11.10 -15.26 -7.04
CA GLU A 389 11.06 -14.10 -7.93
C GLU A 389 9.80 -14.08 -8.80
N ALA A 390 9.39 -15.22 -9.38
CA ALA A 390 8.16 -15.30 -10.17
C ALA A 390 6.90 -15.08 -9.32
N ASN A 391 6.88 -15.55 -8.07
CA ASN A 391 5.84 -15.22 -7.09
C ASN A 391 5.83 -13.71 -6.81
N TYR A 392 6.98 -13.11 -6.51
CA TYR A 392 7.09 -11.68 -6.20
C TYR A 392 6.71 -10.78 -7.38
N ILE A 393 6.99 -11.20 -8.62
CA ILE A 393 6.50 -10.52 -9.83
C ILE A 393 4.98 -10.43 -9.85
N VAL A 394 4.28 -11.52 -9.51
CA VAL A 394 2.82 -11.53 -9.42
C VAL A 394 2.33 -10.68 -8.25
N ASP A 395 2.94 -10.82 -7.07
CA ASP A 395 2.54 -10.06 -5.88
C ASP A 395 2.71 -8.53 -6.10
N GLU A 396 3.78 -8.10 -6.80
CA GLU A 396 3.95 -6.70 -7.25
C GLU A 396 2.92 -6.27 -8.31
N LEU A 397 2.63 -7.12 -9.31
CA LEU A 397 1.64 -6.83 -10.38
C LEU A 397 0.18 -6.89 -9.89
N GLN A 398 -0.11 -7.55 -8.77
CA GLN A 398 -1.41 -7.49 -8.10
C GLN A 398 -1.50 -6.29 -7.14
N GLY A 399 -0.37 -5.89 -6.54
CA GLY A 399 -0.23 -4.69 -5.70
C GLY A 399 0.27 -3.45 -6.46
N SER A 400 1.48 -2.98 -6.11
CA SER A 400 2.02 -1.65 -6.46
C SER A 400 2.08 -1.36 -7.96
N TYR A 401 2.22 -2.41 -8.77
CA TYR A 401 2.43 -2.34 -10.21
C TYR A 401 1.23 -2.86 -11.02
N SER A 402 0.08 -3.08 -10.37
CA SER A 402 -1.20 -3.37 -11.04
C SER A 402 -1.60 -2.33 -12.08
N TYR A 403 -1.14 -1.08 -11.95
CA TYR A 403 -1.33 -0.05 -12.96
C TYR A 403 -0.58 -0.33 -14.28
N VAL A 404 0.49 -1.13 -14.29
CA VAL A 404 1.26 -1.49 -15.50
C VAL A 404 0.37 -2.33 -16.42
N TYR A 405 -0.13 -3.45 -15.91
CA TYR A 405 -1.07 -4.32 -16.61
C TYR A 405 -2.37 -3.57 -16.99
N ASN A 406 -2.97 -2.83 -16.04
CA ASN A 406 -4.19 -2.06 -16.29
C ASN A 406 -4.02 -0.88 -17.28
N SER A 407 -2.78 -0.44 -17.55
CA SER A 407 -2.50 0.55 -18.60
C SER A 407 -2.27 -0.13 -19.94
N TRP A 408 -1.57 -1.27 -19.96
CA TRP A 408 -1.41 -2.10 -21.15
C TRP A 408 -2.76 -2.54 -21.74
N LYS A 409 -3.68 -3.01 -20.88
CA LYS A 409 -5.08 -3.37 -21.19
C LYS A 409 -5.93 -2.25 -21.80
N LYS A 410 -5.42 -1.01 -21.85
CA LYS A 410 -6.09 0.18 -22.43
C LYS A 410 -5.36 0.73 -23.66
N GLY A 411 -4.22 0.14 -24.02
CA GLY A 411 -3.47 0.45 -25.23
C GLY A 411 -3.67 -0.61 -26.31
N ASN A 412 -2.67 -0.76 -27.19
CA ASN A 412 -2.74 -1.62 -28.37
C ASN A 412 -2.74 -3.14 -28.05
N MET A 413 -2.55 -3.53 -26.79
CA MET A 413 -2.55 -4.93 -26.30
C MET A 413 -1.67 -5.93 -27.10
N THR A 414 -0.60 -5.47 -27.76
CA THR A 414 0.38 -6.36 -28.41
C THR A 414 1.49 -6.74 -27.43
N ALA A 415 2.15 -7.88 -27.67
CA ALA A 415 3.33 -8.30 -26.89
C ALA A 415 4.46 -7.25 -26.96
N GLN A 416 4.67 -6.61 -28.12
CA GLN A 416 5.62 -5.51 -28.24
C GLN A 416 5.26 -4.32 -27.34
N SER A 417 3.98 -3.94 -27.26
CA SER A 417 3.51 -2.89 -26.34
C SER A 417 3.58 -3.31 -24.86
N ALA A 418 3.52 -4.61 -24.56
CA ALA A 418 3.76 -5.13 -23.22
C ALA A 418 5.24 -5.02 -22.82
N GLY A 419 6.17 -5.41 -23.70
CA GLY A 419 7.61 -5.27 -23.44
C GLY A 419 8.04 -3.80 -23.27
N ASP A 420 7.47 -2.89 -24.07
CA ASP A 420 7.68 -1.44 -23.92
C ASP A 420 7.15 -0.92 -22.57
N ILE A 421 5.89 -1.19 -22.21
CA ILE A 421 5.30 -0.63 -20.98
C ILE A 421 5.87 -1.27 -19.71
N VAL A 422 6.20 -2.56 -19.72
CA VAL A 422 6.94 -3.22 -18.63
C VAL A 422 8.30 -2.54 -18.45
N CYS A 423 9.08 -2.35 -19.52
CA CYS A 423 10.34 -1.60 -19.42
C CYS A 423 10.14 -0.16 -18.89
N ARG A 424 9.08 0.54 -19.31
CA ARG A 424 8.85 1.95 -18.96
C ARG A 424 8.23 2.19 -17.59
N LYS A 425 7.57 1.19 -16.99
CA LYS A 425 6.74 1.36 -15.78
C LYS A 425 6.99 0.32 -14.68
N TYR A 426 7.64 -0.79 -15.01
CA TYR A 426 7.97 -1.85 -14.05
C TYR A 426 9.48 -1.95 -13.79
N GLU A 427 10.31 -1.85 -14.82
CA GLU A 427 11.77 -1.81 -14.66
C GLU A 427 12.30 -0.38 -14.44
N VAL A 428 12.07 0.51 -15.43
CA VAL A 428 12.60 1.88 -15.50
C VAL A 428 14.14 1.97 -15.56
N PRO A 429 14.83 1.29 -16.52
CA PRO A 429 16.28 1.33 -16.65
C PRO A 429 16.77 2.66 -17.22
N ALA A 430 18.05 3.00 -16.99
CA ALA A 430 18.61 4.33 -17.29
C ALA A 430 18.45 4.79 -18.76
N ASN A 431 18.65 3.90 -19.75
CA ASN A 431 18.38 4.19 -21.16
C ASN A 431 17.00 3.67 -21.59
N ILE A 432 15.97 4.18 -20.90
CA ILE A 432 14.58 3.70 -20.96
C ILE A 432 14.01 3.59 -22.39
N ASN A 433 14.35 4.53 -23.29
CA ASN A 433 13.80 4.57 -24.65
C ASN A 433 14.37 3.46 -25.55
N TYR A 434 15.68 3.23 -25.49
CA TYR A 434 16.32 2.14 -26.23
C TYR A 434 15.93 0.77 -25.65
N GLN A 435 15.98 0.64 -24.33
CA GLN A 435 15.66 -0.60 -23.63
C GLN A 435 14.20 -1.03 -23.85
N ALA A 436 13.25 -0.11 -23.87
CA ALA A 436 11.84 -0.41 -24.14
C ALA A 436 11.62 -0.92 -25.58
N SER A 437 12.35 -0.39 -26.56
CA SER A 437 12.33 -0.88 -27.94
C SER A 437 12.86 -2.32 -28.04
N VAL A 438 14.03 -2.59 -27.44
CA VAL A 438 14.64 -3.94 -27.40
C VAL A 438 13.74 -4.94 -26.70
N ARG A 439 13.13 -4.57 -25.56
CA ARG A 439 12.27 -5.48 -24.77
C ARG A 439 10.92 -5.71 -25.43
N GLY A 440 10.39 -4.72 -26.17
CA GLY A 440 9.26 -4.92 -27.07
C GLY A 440 9.57 -5.90 -28.20
N GLN A 441 10.76 -5.83 -28.79
CA GLN A 441 11.20 -6.80 -29.82
C GLN A 441 11.37 -8.21 -29.25
N ASN A 442 12.03 -8.35 -28.09
CA ASN A 442 12.12 -9.61 -27.34
C ASN A 442 10.74 -10.20 -27.07
N ALA A 443 9.83 -9.40 -26.50
CA ALA A 443 8.47 -9.83 -26.17
C ALA A 443 7.69 -10.32 -27.40
N ASN A 444 7.85 -9.64 -28.54
CA ASN A 444 7.23 -10.08 -29.80
C ASN A 444 7.80 -11.41 -30.29
N ALA A 445 9.11 -11.63 -30.19
CA ALA A 445 9.75 -12.89 -30.52
C ALA A 445 9.30 -14.04 -29.59
N ILE A 446 9.24 -13.78 -28.28
CA ILE A 446 8.77 -14.74 -27.27
C ILE A 446 7.30 -15.12 -27.50
N TYR A 447 6.43 -14.14 -27.76
CA TYR A 447 5.03 -14.37 -28.10
C TYR A 447 4.88 -15.27 -29.34
N ASN A 448 5.63 -14.97 -30.41
CA ASN A 448 5.67 -15.79 -31.63
C ASN A 448 6.18 -17.21 -31.39
N VAL A 449 7.01 -17.44 -30.37
CA VAL A 449 7.42 -18.78 -29.93
C VAL A 449 6.31 -19.48 -29.14
N MET A 450 5.69 -18.80 -28.17
CA MET A 450 4.61 -19.35 -27.36
C MET A 450 3.38 -19.73 -28.21
N MET A 451 3.11 -19.01 -29.30
CA MET A 451 1.94 -19.20 -30.16
C MET A 451 2.08 -20.26 -31.27
N LYS A 452 3.21 -20.98 -31.34
CA LYS A 452 3.42 -22.14 -32.24
C LYS A 452 2.45 -23.29 -31.94
#